data_AF-A0A917FW05-F1
#
_entry.id   AF-A0A917FW05-F1
#
_cell.length_a   1.000
_cell.length_b   1.000
_cell.length_c   1.000
_cell.angle_alpha   90.00
_cell.angle_beta   90.00
_cell.angle_gamma   90.00
#
_symmetry.space_group_name_H-M   'P 1'
#
loop_
_entity.id
_entity.type
_entity.pdbx_description
1 polymer ?
#
loop_
_entity_poly.entity_id
_entity_poly.type
_entity_poly.pdbx_seq_one_letter_code
_entity_poly.pdbx_strand_id
1 'polypeptide(L)'
;MTAVRQDAWSPDDDLILAEVTLRHIREGSTQLAAFEEVGERIGRTSAACGFRWNSCVRKRYEEAIQLAKQQRQKRNYLRKQTFSAVPHVSSINSLGTEEEQEYKSEAASEETITIDAVIRFLRSWKNTYQDLSRHIKMLEKELKDKDEELFELRVDNERLSREVNNVQTDYRTVNDDYKTLIQIMDRARRLASMNEEEEVKPRFKMDANGNLERIE
;
A
#
# COMPACT_ATOMS: atom_id res chain seq x y z
N MET A 1 -28.00 -31.22 -18.51
CA MET A 1 -26.55 -31.05 -18.27
C MET A 1 -26.21 -31.71 -16.95
N THR A 2 -25.34 -32.72 -16.95
CA THR A 2 -24.89 -33.42 -15.75
C THR A 2 -23.91 -32.51 -15.00
N ALA A 3 -24.33 -31.98 -13.84
CA ALA A 3 -23.50 -31.12 -13.01
C ALA A 3 -22.32 -31.92 -12.43
N VAL A 4 -21.10 -31.56 -12.84
CA VAL A 4 -19.86 -32.14 -12.30
C VAL A 4 -19.68 -31.63 -10.87
N ARG A 5 -19.62 -32.54 -9.90
CA ARG A 5 -19.41 -32.20 -8.48
C ARG A 5 -17.96 -31.71 -8.26
N GLN A 6 -17.83 -30.46 -7.83
CA GLN A 6 -16.60 -29.86 -7.32
C GLN A 6 -16.56 -30.03 -5.80
N ASP A 7 -15.99 -31.14 -5.31
CA ASP A 7 -16.08 -31.51 -3.88
C ASP A 7 -15.06 -30.79 -2.98
N ALA A 8 -13.93 -30.29 -3.51
CA ALA A 8 -12.89 -29.64 -2.71
C ALA A 8 -12.82 -28.13 -2.99
N TRP A 9 -12.72 -27.30 -1.94
CA TRP A 9 -12.47 -25.85 -2.05
C TRP A 9 -10.98 -25.57 -2.14
N SER A 10 -10.57 -24.75 -3.11
CA SER A 10 -9.19 -24.31 -3.26
C SER A 10 -8.91 -23.02 -2.46
N PRO A 11 -7.64 -22.72 -2.12
CA PRO A 11 -7.28 -21.40 -1.58
C PRO A 11 -7.61 -20.24 -2.53
N ASP A 12 -7.54 -20.48 -3.84
CA ASP A 12 -7.87 -19.48 -4.86
C ASP A 12 -9.39 -19.20 -4.88
N ASP A 13 -10.21 -20.24 -4.70
CA ASP A 13 -11.67 -20.09 -4.56
C ASP A 13 -12.00 -19.23 -3.32
N ASP A 14 -11.31 -19.47 -2.20
CA ASP A 14 -11.47 -18.68 -0.97
C ASP A 14 -11.02 -17.23 -1.17
N LEU A 15 -9.99 -16.99 -1.98
CA LEU A 15 -9.49 -15.65 -2.30
C LEU A 15 -10.47 -14.88 -3.18
N ILE A 16 -11.02 -15.51 -4.23
CA ILE A 16 -12.06 -14.93 -5.09
C ILE A 16 -13.31 -14.62 -4.26
N LEU A 17 -13.74 -15.55 -3.39
CA LEU A 17 -14.88 -15.35 -2.49
C LEU A 17 -14.65 -14.16 -1.55
N ALA A 18 -13.45 -14.02 -1.00
CA ALA A 18 -13.10 -12.90 -0.13
C ALA A 18 -13.07 -11.57 -0.87
N GLU A 19 -12.40 -11.49 -2.01
CA GLU A 19 -12.26 -10.26 -2.78
C GLU A 19 -13.62 -9.70 -3.21
N VAL A 20 -14.45 -10.54 -3.84
CA VAL A 20 -15.77 -10.11 -4.34
C VAL A 20 -16.69 -9.74 -3.18
N THR A 21 -16.70 -10.53 -2.10
CA THR A 21 -17.54 -10.22 -0.93
C THR A 21 -17.12 -8.91 -0.26
N LEU A 22 -15.82 -8.66 -0.09
CA LEU A 22 -15.30 -7.40 0.46
C LEU A 22 -15.59 -6.21 -0.45
N ARG A 23 -15.54 -6.39 -1.79
CA ARG A 23 -15.99 -5.37 -2.75
C ARG A 23 -17.47 -5.03 -2.55
N HIS A 24 -18.36 -6.02 -2.50
CA HIS A 24 -19.79 -5.79 -2.25
C HIS A 24 -20.06 -5.11 -0.90
N ILE A 25 -19.29 -5.43 0.15
CA ILE A 25 -19.40 -4.76 1.45
C ILE A 25 -19.02 -3.28 1.34
N ARG A 26 -17.90 -2.95 0.68
CA ARG A 26 -17.48 -1.55 0.45
C ARG A 26 -18.51 -0.80 -0.38
N GLU A 27 -19.04 -1.47 -1.41
CA GLU A 27 -20.00 -0.92 -2.36
C GLU A 27 -21.43 -0.85 -1.81
N GLY A 28 -21.68 -1.47 -0.66
CA GLY A 28 -22.98 -1.46 0.01
C GLY A 28 -24.03 -2.36 -0.66
N SER A 29 -23.61 -3.28 -1.51
CA SER A 29 -24.44 -4.33 -2.10
C SER A 29 -24.74 -5.43 -1.07
N THR A 30 -25.58 -6.40 -1.46
CA THR A 30 -25.97 -7.53 -0.59
C THR A 30 -24.95 -8.66 -0.67
N GLN A 31 -24.85 -9.47 0.38
CA GLN A 31 -24.00 -10.67 0.36
C GLN A 31 -24.54 -11.72 -0.62
N LEU A 32 -25.85 -11.78 -0.82
CA LEU A 32 -26.47 -12.69 -1.80
C LEU A 32 -25.99 -12.38 -3.22
N ALA A 33 -25.98 -11.11 -3.62
CA ALA A 33 -25.44 -10.68 -4.90
C ALA A 33 -23.94 -11.01 -5.05
N ALA A 34 -23.17 -10.86 -3.96
CA ALA A 34 -21.75 -11.26 -3.96
C ALA A 34 -21.57 -12.76 -4.16
N PHE A 35 -22.40 -13.59 -3.51
CA PHE A 35 -22.31 -15.05 -3.61
C PHE A 35 -22.80 -15.59 -4.94
N GLU A 36 -23.77 -14.93 -5.57
CA GLU A 36 -24.19 -15.20 -6.94
C GLU A 36 -23.06 -14.93 -7.93
N GLU A 37 -22.45 -13.75 -7.85
CA GLU A 37 -21.32 -13.40 -8.71
C GLU A 37 -20.12 -14.34 -8.51
N VAL A 38 -19.78 -14.68 -7.26
CA VAL A 38 -18.70 -15.64 -6.99
C VAL A 38 -19.07 -17.01 -7.53
N GLY A 39 -20.31 -17.46 -7.31
CA GLY A 39 -20.81 -18.75 -7.78
C GLY A 39 -20.67 -18.91 -9.29
N GLU A 40 -21.03 -17.89 -10.06
CA GLU A 40 -20.83 -17.87 -11.52
C GLU A 40 -19.35 -17.97 -11.89
N ARG A 41 -18.47 -17.25 -11.18
CA ARG A 41 -17.03 -17.22 -11.47
C ARG A 41 -16.31 -18.54 -11.20
N ILE A 42 -16.61 -19.19 -10.07
CA ILE A 42 -15.94 -20.44 -9.66
C ILE A 42 -16.75 -21.70 -10.01
N GLY A 43 -17.87 -21.54 -10.73
CA GLY A 43 -18.75 -22.65 -11.13
C GLY A 43 -19.43 -23.35 -9.95
N ARG A 44 -19.81 -22.61 -8.90
CA ARG A 44 -20.52 -23.12 -7.71
C ARG A 44 -21.85 -22.40 -7.51
N THR A 45 -22.71 -22.94 -6.64
CA THR A 45 -23.96 -22.29 -6.27
C THR A 45 -23.74 -21.18 -5.24
N SER A 46 -24.57 -20.14 -5.28
CA SER A 46 -24.54 -19.04 -4.31
C SER A 46 -24.70 -19.54 -2.87
N ALA A 47 -25.50 -20.59 -2.67
CA ALA A 47 -25.67 -21.23 -1.36
C ALA A 47 -24.37 -21.89 -0.86
N ALA A 48 -23.61 -22.57 -1.74
CA ALA A 48 -22.32 -23.16 -1.38
C ALA A 48 -21.29 -22.09 -1.01
N CYS A 49 -21.26 -20.98 -1.77
CA CYS A 49 -20.40 -19.82 -1.48
C CYS A 49 -20.74 -19.20 -0.11
N GLY A 50 -22.03 -19.05 0.20
CA GLY A 50 -22.48 -18.57 1.50
C GLY A 50 -22.07 -19.49 2.66
N PHE A 51 -22.19 -20.81 2.49
CA PHE A 51 -21.76 -21.78 3.50
C PHE A 51 -20.24 -21.73 3.74
N ARG A 52 -19.44 -21.66 2.66
CA ARG A 52 -17.97 -21.56 2.75
C ARG A 52 -17.55 -20.25 3.42
N TRP A 53 -18.20 -19.15 3.05
CA TRP A 53 -17.97 -17.84 3.64
C TRP A 53 -18.17 -17.87 5.16
N ASN A 54 -19.34 -18.32 5.62
CA ASN A 54 -19.68 -18.31 7.04
C ASN A 54 -18.85 -19.30 7.87
N SER A 55 -18.47 -20.44 7.29
CA SER A 55 -17.74 -21.49 8.00
C SER A 55 -16.26 -21.18 8.17
N CYS A 56 -15.60 -20.63 7.12
CA CYS A 56 -14.15 -20.50 7.07
C CYS A 56 -13.68 -19.08 6.72
N VAL A 57 -14.09 -18.55 5.56
CA VAL A 57 -13.46 -17.35 4.99
C VAL A 57 -13.73 -16.11 5.83
N ARG A 58 -14.95 -15.93 6.33
CA ARG A 58 -15.33 -14.77 7.17
C ARG A 58 -14.42 -14.59 8.39
N LYS A 59 -14.07 -15.70 9.05
CA LYS A 59 -13.22 -15.69 10.25
C LYS A 59 -11.76 -15.30 9.92
N ARG A 60 -11.27 -15.68 8.74
CA ARG A 60 -9.91 -15.36 8.29
C ARG A 60 -9.76 -13.89 7.88
N TYR A 61 -10.82 -13.27 7.39
CA TYR A 61 -10.81 -11.90 6.85
C TYR A 61 -11.56 -10.88 7.75
N GLU A 62 -11.66 -11.12 9.05
CA GLU A 62 -12.44 -10.27 9.97
C GLU A 62 -11.96 -8.80 9.96
N GLU A 63 -10.64 -8.58 10.00
CA GLU A 63 -10.06 -7.23 9.93
C GLU A 63 -10.39 -6.53 8.60
N ALA A 64 -10.30 -7.24 7.48
CA ALA A 64 -10.63 -6.72 6.17
C ALA A 64 -12.13 -6.38 6.05
N ILE A 65 -13.00 -7.19 6.67
CA ILE A 65 -14.45 -6.93 6.75
C ILE A 65 -14.71 -5.65 7.56
N GLN A 66 -14.01 -5.44 8.67
CA GLN A 66 -14.15 -4.22 9.47
C GLN A 66 -13.71 -2.99 8.67
N LEU A 67 -12.57 -3.06 8.00
CA LEU A 67 -12.08 -1.98 7.14
C LEU A 67 -13.07 -1.68 5.99
N ALA A 68 -13.60 -2.73 5.33
CA ALA A 68 -14.59 -2.58 4.27
C ALA A 68 -15.89 -1.91 4.77
N LYS A 69 -16.36 -2.25 5.98
CA LYS A 69 -17.50 -1.60 6.62
C LYS A 69 -17.23 -0.14 6.97
N GLN A 70 -16.05 0.18 7.50
CA GLN A 70 -15.65 1.56 7.77
C GLN A 70 -15.60 2.39 6.48
N GLN A 71 -15.07 1.84 5.39
CA GLN A 71 -15.08 2.49 4.08
C GLN A 71 -16.49 2.76 3.57
N ARG A 72 -17.41 1.79 3.70
CA ARG A 72 -18.83 1.98 3.37
C ARG A 72 -19.45 3.12 4.20
N GLN A 73 -19.18 3.15 5.51
CA GLN A 73 -19.69 4.20 6.41
C GLN A 73 -19.15 5.58 6.02
N LYS A 74 -17.84 5.71 5.79
CA LYS A 74 -17.20 6.96 5.33
C LYS A 74 -17.80 7.44 4.01
N ARG A 75 -17.98 6.52 3.04
CA ARG A 75 -18.61 6.84 1.75
C ARG A 75 -20.05 7.30 1.91
N ASN A 76 -20.83 6.64 2.76
CA ASN A 76 -22.21 7.04 3.06
C ASN A 76 -22.26 8.40 3.76
N TYR A 77 -21.32 8.69 4.67
CA TYR A 77 -21.19 9.98 5.33
C TYR A 77 -20.90 11.10 4.31
N LEU A 78 -19.93 10.90 3.42
CA LEU A 78 -19.65 11.83 2.31
C LEU A 78 -20.88 12.02 1.42
N ARG A 79 -21.56 10.93 1.03
CA ARG A 79 -22.80 11.02 0.24
C ARG A 79 -23.89 11.81 0.97
N LYS A 80 -24.04 11.62 2.28
CA LYS A 80 -25.02 12.37 3.08
C LYS A 80 -24.65 13.85 3.16
N GLN A 81 -23.37 14.19 3.30
CA GLN A 81 -22.92 15.59 3.21
C GLN A 81 -23.21 16.20 1.83
N THR A 82 -23.02 15.45 0.75
CA THR A 82 -23.34 15.93 -0.61
C THR A 82 -24.85 16.07 -0.84
N PHE A 83 -25.68 15.19 -0.29
CA PHE A 83 -27.15 15.24 -0.41
C PHE A 83 -27.80 16.25 0.55
N SER A 84 -27.14 16.63 1.64
CA SER A 84 -27.63 17.69 2.55
C SER A 84 -27.52 19.09 1.92
N ALA A 85 -26.74 19.23 0.84
CA ALA A 85 -26.61 20.46 0.06
C ALA A 85 -27.62 20.58 -1.10
N VAL A 86 -28.47 19.57 -1.34
CA VAL A 86 -29.48 19.60 -2.43
C VAL A 86 -30.82 19.03 -1.92
N PRO A 87 -31.89 19.84 -1.76
CA PRO A 87 -33.18 19.31 -1.34
C PRO A 87 -33.91 18.66 -2.51
N HIS A 88 -34.27 17.38 -2.30
CA HIS A 88 -35.47 16.72 -2.79
C HIS A 88 -35.57 16.34 -4.28
N VAL A 89 -34.95 15.23 -4.70
CA VAL A 89 -35.61 14.18 -5.52
C VAL A 89 -34.84 12.86 -5.35
N SER A 90 -35.29 11.94 -4.50
CA SER A 90 -34.82 10.54 -4.50
C SER A 90 -35.81 9.64 -3.78
N SER A 91 -36.99 9.49 -4.37
CA SER A 91 -37.83 8.30 -4.17
C SER A 91 -38.03 7.66 -5.53
N ILE A 92 -36.96 7.13 -6.11
CA ILE A 92 -37.09 6.10 -7.15
C ILE A 92 -35.83 5.25 -7.12
N ASN A 93 -35.95 4.09 -6.50
CA ASN A 93 -35.29 2.84 -6.87
C ASN A 93 -35.49 1.83 -5.76
N SER A 94 -36.70 1.26 -5.74
CA SER A 94 -36.89 -0.12 -5.30
C SER A 94 -38.24 -0.59 -5.82
N LEU A 95 -38.25 -1.31 -6.94
CA LEU A 95 -38.87 -2.63 -7.10
C LEU A 95 -38.93 -2.98 -8.58
N GLY A 96 -38.11 -3.96 -8.98
CA GLY A 96 -38.47 -4.83 -10.08
C GLY A 96 -39.13 -6.07 -9.49
N THR A 97 -40.30 -6.42 -10.05
CA THR A 97 -40.88 -7.76 -10.24
C THR A 97 -41.06 -8.65 -9.00
N GLU A 98 -42.20 -9.29 -8.71
CA GLU A 98 -43.57 -9.40 -9.24
C GLU A 98 -44.29 -10.28 -8.18
N GLU A 99 -45.60 -10.09 -7.99
CA GLU A 99 -46.63 -11.09 -7.62
C GLU A 99 -47.74 -10.52 -6.70
N GLU A 100 -48.87 -10.28 -7.37
CA GLU A 100 -50.27 -10.52 -6.97
C GLU A 100 -51.04 -9.66 -5.92
N GLN A 101 -52.29 -9.38 -6.35
CA GLN A 101 -53.51 -9.01 -5.61
C GLN A 101 -53.89 -7.52 -5.37
N GLU A 102 -54.62 -7.00 -6.36
CA GLU A 102 -56.06 -6.69 -6.31
C GLU A 102 -56.61 -5.50 -5.45
N TYR A 103 -57.19 -4.53 -6.20
CA TYR A 103 -58.16 -3.46 -5.89
C TYR A 103 -58.04 -2.59 -4.61
N LYS A 104 -57.72 -1.30 -4.82
CA LYS A 104 -58.56 -0.17 -4.37
C LYS A 104 -58.20 1.15 -5.06
N SER A 105 -59.23 1.81 -5.56
CA SER A 105 -59.23 3.18 -6.10
C SER A 105 -58.78 4.19 -5.05
N GLU A 106 -57.77 5.01 -5.36
CA GLU A 106 -57.69 6.39 -4.88
C GLU A 106 -56.78 7.22 -5.79
N ALA A 107 -57.15 8.49 -5.95
CA ALA A 107 -56.57 9.44 -6.88
C ALA A 107 -55.05 9.60 -6.75
N ALA A 108 -54.32 9.26 -7.80
CA ALA A 108 -53.02 9.84 -8.06
C ALA A 108 -53.09 10.42 -9.48
N SER A 109 -53.13 11.75 -9.54
CA SER A 109 -52.84 12.51 -10.75
C SER A 109 -51.62 11.90 -11.43
N GLU A 110 -51.74 11.54 -12.70
CA GLU A 110 -50.58 11.30 -13.57
C GLU A 110 -49.58 12.45 -13.32
N GLU A 111 -48.42 12.10 -12.77
CA GLU A 111 -47.39 13.05 -12.37
C GLU A 111 -46.77 13.67 -13.62
N THR A 112 -47.46 14.65 -14.20
CA THR A 112 -46.88 15.50 -15.24
C THR A 112 -45.84 16.38 -14.57
N ILE A 113 -44.57 16.05 -14.77
CA ILE A 113 -43.44 16.90 -14.39
C ILE A 113 -43.71 18.31 -14.90
N THR A 114 -43.83 19.27 -13.97
CA THR A 114 -44.14 20.65 -14.33
C THR A 114 -42.90 21.32 -14.94
N ILE A 115 -43.11 22.17 -15.95
CA ILE A 115 -42.03 22.93 -16.60
C ILE A 115 -41.21 23.75 -15.58
N ASP A 116 -41.86 24.28 -14.54
CA ASP A 116 -41.17 24.97 -13.45
C ASP A 116 -40.25 24.06 -12.63
N ALA A 117 -40.61 22.79 -12.43
CA ALA A 117 -39.72 21.80 -11.80
C ALA A 117 -38.49 21.53 -12.65
N VAL A 118 -38.65 21.42 -13.97
CA VAL A 118 -37.52 21.26 -14.91
C VAL A 118 -36.61 22.50 -14.89
N ILE A 119 -37.16 23.70 -14.87
CA ILE A 119 -36.37 24.94 -14.82
C ILE A 119 -35.57 25.03 -13.52
N ARG A 120 -36.17 24.70 -12.37
CA ARG A 120 -35.46 24.67 -11.08
C ARG A 120 -34.34 23.63 -11.08
N PHE A 121 -34.60 22.45 -11.64
CA PHE A 121 -33.60 21.40 -11.78
C PHE A 121 -32.42 21.84 -12.65
N LEU A 122 -32.66 22.41 -13.82
CA LEU A 122 -31.60 22.89 -14.72
C LEU A 122 -30.78 24.03 -14.09
N ARG A 123 -31.40 24.92 -13.32
CA ARG A 123 -30.69 25.95 -12.56
C ARG A 123 -29.82 25.36 -11.45
N SER A 124 -30.35 24.38 -10.72
CA SER A 124 -29.58 23.65 -9.70
C SER A 124 -28.40 22.90 -10.33
N TRP A 125 -28.63 22.20 -11.44
CA TRP A 125 -27.58 21.52 -12.20
C TRP A 125 -26.49 22.49 -12.64
N LYS A 126 -26.86 23.66 -13.18
CA LYS A 126 -25.89 24.68 -13.59
C LYS A 126 -24.97 25.09 -12.42
N ASN A 127 -25.53 25.28 -11.23
CA ASN A 127 -24.74 25.60 -10.04
C ASN A 127 -23.82 24.44 -9.65
N THR A 128 -24.34 23.20 -9.62
CA THR A 128 -23.53 22.00 -9.33
C THR A 128 -22.39 21.83 -10.33
N TYR A 129 -22.63 22.09 -11.62
CA TYR A 129 -21.60 22.03 -12.64
C TYR A 129 -20.52 23.11 -12.44
N GLN A 130 -20.92 24.33 -12.04
CA GLN A 130 -19.97 25.39 -11.72
C GLN A 130 -19.12 25.04 -10.48
N ASP A 131 -19.72 24.47 -9.44
CA ASP A 131 -19.00 24.05 -8.25
C ASP A 131 -18.07 22.87 -8.52
N LEU A 132 -18.51 21.89 -9.32
CA LEU A 132 -17.65 20.79 -9.77
C LEU A 132 -16.49 21.30 -10.63
N SER A 133 -16.74 22.25 -11.54
CA SER A 133 -15.68 22.87 -12.34
C SER A 133 -14.65 23.62 -11.47
N ARG A 134 -15.09 24.30 -10.41
CA ARG A 134 -14.17 24.91 -9.42
C ARG A 134 -13.37 23.86 -8.67
N HIS A 135 -14.02 22.77 -8.26
CA HIS A 135 -13.36 21.69 -7.53
C HIS A 135 -12.31 20.99 -8.39
N ILE A 136 -12.60 20.73 -9.67
CA ILE A 136 -11.65 20.18 -10.64
C ILE A 136 -10.43 21.10 -10.74
N LYS A 137 -10.62 22.41 -10.94
CA LYS A 137 -9.49 23.37 -11.02
C LYS A 137 -8.64 23.40 -9.75
N MET A 138 -9.27 23.25 -8.59
CA MET A 138 -8.56 23.19 -7.31
C MET A 138 -7.72 21.91 -7.20
N LEU A 139 -8.30 20.76 -7.58
CA LEU A 139 -7.59 19.48 -7.60
C LEU A 139 -6.45 19.46 -8.63
N GLU A 140 -6.66 20.04 -9.82
CA GLU A 140 -5.61 20.21 -10.83
C GLU A 140 -4.44 21.04 -10.30
N LYS A 141 -4.73 22.12 -9.56
CA LYS A 141 -3.70 22.93 -8.91
C LYS A 141 -2.97 22.14 -7.83
N GLU A 142 -3.70 21.46 -6.95
CA GLU A 142 -3.10 20.67 -5.87
C GLU A 142 -2.22 19.53 -6.42
N LEU A 143 -2.66 18.88 -7.50
CA LEU A 143 -1.88 17.85 -8.19
C LEU A 143 -0.56 18.44 -8.73
N LYS A 144 -0.64 19.62 -9.37
CA LYS A 144 0.54 20.31 -9.88
C LYS A 144 1.52 20.70 -8.75
N ASP A 145 1.02 21.29 -7.68
CA ASP A 145 1.84 21.69 -6.53
C ASP A 145 2.53 20.45 -5.90
N LYS A 146 1.84 19.30 -5.86
CA LYS A 146 2.39 18.03 -5.38
C LYS A 146 3.43 17.42 -6.31
N ASP A 147 3.26 17.54 -7.62
CA ASP A 147 4.25 17.09 -8.59
C ASP A 147 5.54 17.92 -8.50
N GLU A 148 5.42 19.23 -8.28
CA GLU A 148 6.57 20.12 -8.02
C GLU A 148 7.29 19.74 -6.71
N GLU A 149 6.55 19.54 -5.61
CA GLU A 149 7.11 19.08 -4.33
C GLU A 149 7.83 17.73 -4.47
N LEU A 150 7.23 16.77 -5.19
CA LEU A 150 7.85 15.47 -5.45
C LEU A 150 9.12 15.59 -6.29
N PHE A 151 9.15 16.52 -7.24
CA PHE A 151 10.35 16.77 -8.05
C PHE A 151 11.48 17.32 -7.17
N GLU A 152 11.21 18.33 -6.34
CA GLU A 152 12.20 18.90 -5.43
C GLU A 152 12.76 17.85 -4.45
N LEU A 153 11.88 17.08 -3.82
CA LEU A 153 12.28 16.02 -2.90
C LEU A 153 13.13 14.94 -3.58
N ARG A 154 12.85 14.60 -4.86
CA ARG A 154 13.68 13.66 -5.62
C ARG A 154 15.08 14.21 -5.88
N VAL A 155 15.17 15.48 -6.28
CA VAL A 155 16.45 16.15 -6.52
C VAL A 155 17.27 16.21 -5.24
N ASP A 156 16.65 16.58 -4.12
CA ASP A 156 17.32 16.64 -2.83
C ASP A 156 17.75 15.25 -2.33
N ASN A 157 16.92 14.22 -2.51
CA ASN A 157 17.29 12.86 -2.16
C ASN A 157 18.48 12.37 -2.99
N GLU A 158 18.50 12.67 -4.29
CA GLU A 158 19.65 12.35 -5.13
C GLU A 158 20.92 13.10 -4.68
N ARG A 159 20.80 14.39 -4.35
CA ARG A 159 21.90 15.21 -3.83
C ARG A 159 22.45 14.66 -2.52
N LEU A 160 21.59 14.42 -1.54
CA LEU A 160 21.96 13.86 -0.24
C LEU A 160 22.55 12.46 -0.39
N SER A 161 22.01 11.63 -1.28
CA SER A 161 22.56 10.30 -1.56
C SER A 161 23.99 10.37 -2.12
N ARG A 162 24.28 11.35 -2.99
CA ARG A 162 25.65 11.59 -3.49
C ARG A 162 26.57 12.09 -2.37
N GLU A 163 26.11 13.03 -1.55
CA GLU A 163 26.89 13.55 -0.40
C GLU A 163 27.24 12.43 0.58
N VAL A 164 26.26 11.58 0.92
CA VAL A 164 26.47 10.41 1.79
C VAL A 164 27.49 9.44 1.17
N ASN A 165 27.41 9.17 -0.13
CA ASN A 165 28.35 8.29 -0.81
C ASN A 165 29.78 8.85 -0.79
N ASN A 166 29.93 10.14 -1.07
CA ASN A 166 31.23 10.82 -1.04
C ASN A 166 31.86 10.74 0.36
N VAL A 167 31.11 11.14 1.39
CA VAL A 167 31.59 11.07 2.79
C VAL A 167 31.92 9.64 3.20
N GLN A 168 31.11 8.66 2.76
CA GLN A 168 31.39 7.25 3.02
C GLN A 168 32.69 6.78 2.35
N THR A 169 32.98 7.23 1.14
CA THR A 169 34.20 6.90 0.40
C THR A 169 35.43 7.56 1.05
N ASP A 170 35.32 8.83 1.45
CA ASP A 170 36.37 9.53 2.18
C ASP A 170 36.67 8.86 3.51
N TYR A 171 35.62 8.49 4.27
CA TYR A 171 35.77 7.77 5.52
C TYR A 171 36.47 6.41 5.34
N ARG A 172 36.14 5.67 4.27
CA ARG A 172 36.82 4.41 3.95
C ARG A 172 38.30 4.63 3.64
N THR A 173 38.62 5.63 2.83
CA THR A 173 40.00 5.97 2.45
C THR A 173 40.82 6.31 3.69
N VAL A 174 40.30 7.21 4.54
CA VAL A 174 40.95 7.60 5.80
C VAL A 174 41.12 6.40 6.74
N ASN A 175 40.10 5.53 6.85
CA ASN A 175 40.20 4.32 7.68
C ASN A 175 41.24 3.33 7.17
N ASP A 176 41.37 3.17 5.85
CA ASP A 176 42.41 2.32 5.26
C ASP A 176 43.80 2.92 5.47
N ASP A 177 43.96 4.23 5.31
CA ASP A 177 45.21 4.94 5.66
C ASP A 177 45.56 4.76 7.14
N TYR A 178 44.59 4.87 8.06
CA TYR A 178 44.81 4.60 9.48
C TYR A 178 45.30 3.16 9.73
N LYS A 179 44.73 2.16 9.04
CA LYS A 179 45.22 0.76 9.14
C LYS A 179 46.65 0.63 8.62
N THR A 180 46.99 1.29 7.51
CA THR A 180 48.37 1.25 7.00
C THR A 180 49.35 1.88 7.98
N LEU A 181 48.98 3.00 8.61
CA LEU A 181 49.80 3.65 9.64
C LEU A 181 50.04 2.72 10.82
N ILE A 182 49.01 2.03 11.31
CA ILE A 182 49.13 1.03 12.39
C ILE A 182 50.07 -0.11 11.97
N GLN A 183 49.95 -0.63 10.75
CA GLN A 183 50.84 -1.69 10.25
C GLN A 183 52.30 -1.22 10.17
N ILE A 184 52.54 0.02 9.73
CA ILE A 184 53.89 0.62 9.71
C ILE A 184 54.42 0.77 11.13
N MET A 185 53.61 1.26 12.06
CA MET A 185 53.99 1.37 13.48
C MET A 185 54.33 0.01 14.09
N ASP A 186 53.53 -1.04 13.84
CA ASP A 186 53.81 -2.38 14.33
C ASP A 186 55.06 -2.99 13.69
N ARG A 187 55.31 -2.73 12.40
CA ARG A 187 56.54 -3.14 11.73
C ARG A 187 57.77 -2.43 12.30
N ALA A 188 57.67 -1.11 12.54
CA ALA A 188 58.73 -0.34 13.17
C ALA A 188 59.02 -0.83 14.60
N ARG A 189 57.97 -1.15 15.37
CA ARG A 189 58.10 -1.76 16.71
C ARG A 189 58.84 -3.10 16.65
N ARG A 190 58.51 -3.97 15.70
CA ARG A 190 59.20 -5.26 15.51
C ARG A 190 60.67 -5.08 15.15
N LEU A 191 60.99 -4.18 14.22
CA LEU A 191 62.37 -3.90 13.82
C LEU A 191 63.21 -3.34 14.99
N ALA A 192 62.64 -2.43 15.79
CA ALA A 192 63.31 -1.92 16.98
C ALA A 192 63.62 -3.04 18.00
N SER A 193 62.65 -3.92 18.26
CA SER A 193 62.84 -5.07 19.15
C SER A 193 63.87 -6.09 18.63
N MET A 194 63.95 -6.32 17.31
CA MET A 194 64.96 -7.20 16.73
C MET A 194 66.36 -6.60 16.79
N ASN A 195 66.50 -5.29 16.61
CA ASN A 195 67.78 -4.59 16.78
C ASN A 195 68.28 -4.67 18.23
N GLU A 196 67.39 -4.55 19.23
CA GLU A 196 67.77 -4.75 20.64
C GLU A 196 68.28 -6.18 20.90
N GLU A 197 67.70 -7.22 20.27
CA GLU A 197 68.20 -8.60 20.38
C GLU A 197 69.54 -8.85 19.66
N GLU A 198 69.81 -8.14 18.55
CA GLU A 198 71.11 -8.19 17.85
C GLU A 198 72.23 -7.48 18.61
N GLU A 199 71.95 -6.32 19.23
CA GLU A 199 72.93 -5.62 20.07
C GLU A 199 73.28 -6.39 21.35
N VAL A 200 72.34 -7.19 21.89
CA VAL A 200 72.56 -8.00 23.10
C VAL A 200 73.29 -9.32 22.79
N LYS A 201 73.38 -9.76 21.52
CA LYS A 201 74.13 -10.97 21.16
C LYS A 201 75.64 -10.69 21.18
N PRO A 202 76.41 -11.29 22.10
CA PRO A 202 77.85 -11.11 22.13
C PRO A 202 78.49 -11.60 20.82
N ARG A 203 79.21 -10.70 20.16
CA ARG A 203 79.88 -10.98 18.90
C ARG A 203 81.19 -11.71 19.19
N PHE A 204 81.33 -12.95 18.75
CA PHE A 204 82.57 -13.72 18.95
C PHE A 204 83.37 -13.80 17.65
N LYS A 205 84.69 -13.70 17.74
CA LYS A 205 85.61 -13.97 16.62
C LYS A 205 86.58 -15.06 17.02
N MET A 206 86.86 -15.94 16.07
CA MET A 206 87.78 -17.06 16.26
C MET A 206 89.22 -16.57 16.05
N ASP A 207 90.10 -16.86 17.01
CA ASP A 207 91.53 -16.58 16.91
C ASP A 207 92.23 -17.57 15.96
N ALA A 208 93.51 -17.32 15.65
CA ALA A 208 94.29 -18.17 14.76
C ALA A 208 94.56 -19.59 15.33
N ASN A 209 94.26 -19.82 16.61
CA ASN A 209 94.42 -21.10 17.31
C ASN A 209 93.09 -21.87 17.43
N GLY A 210 91.98 -21.33 16.93
CA GLY A 210 90.66 -21.96 16.92
C GLY A 210 89.80 -21.68 18.17
N ASN A 211 90.21 -20.79 19.07
CA ASN A 211 89.42 -20.38 20.24
C ASN A 211 88.52 -19.18 19.91
N LEU A 212 87.28 -19.19 20.42
CA LEU A 212 86.31 -18.11 20.24
C LEU A 212 86.46 -17.07 21.37
N GLU A 213 86.91 -15.87 21.04
CA GLU A 213 86.96 -14.73 21.97
C GLU A 213 85.80 -13.77 21.73
N ARG A 214 85.28 -13.19 22.82
CA ARG A 214 84.22 -12.18 22.77
C ARG A 214 84.84 -10.86 22.31
N ILE A 215 84.32 -10.30 21.23
CA ILE A 215 84.66 -8.94 20.79
C ILE A 215 83.81 -7.98 21.63
N GLU A 216 84.46 -7.01 22.28
CA GLU A 216 83.80 -5.83 22.85
C GLU A 216 83.32 -4.86 21.75
#